data_AF-A0A318HR69-F1
#
_entry.id   AF-A0A318HR69-F1
#
_cell.length_a   1.000
_cell.length_b   1.000
_cell.length_c   1.000
_cell.angle_alpha   90.00
_cell.angle_beta   90.00
_cell.angle_gamma   90.00
#
_symmetry.space_group_name_H-M   'P 1'
#
loop_
_entity.id
_entity.type
_entity.pdbx_description
1 polymer ?
#
loop_
_entity_poly.entity_id
_entity_poly.type
_entity_poly.pdbx_seq_one_letter_code
_entity_poly.pdbx_strand_id
1 'polypeptide(L)'
;MNVLVYISKDVSDADKQYLTTLFSLIQNQLNITIANEAPSWKDSFSLVHLVGCWDAKTLYIYNWAVRTHTAVVLSPLGDLNPWHINNLPTAKRLLLNIPIKRMLKLVGVVHVCGQLEYDTLKAFNVNTNIVRIDNPRITSGIEMTDMANQFMRMYRKTLNTWPASMLTTAELELVGLLVLAGIDAEMYTLMDLRNETIEALATSKWSYVLMYAAQERVLDLLRKGLERLQTTTPSTDLSGFETFNFDPIPEDNNDTEDGEDLEVEEIDEDTDSLDNNAVIKTIVENVRTLYNSLSEDTAHLQLLVNLYASLRLSDYDEEALVQALNKARMLQFFRQAEGVMHNLLKLPEGFMPILPLNDKHTTHLTHKITKVFK
;
A
#
# COMPACT_ATOMS: atom_id res chain seq x y z
N MET A 1 -1.37 2.68 16.62
CA MET A 1 -0.48 1.75 15.90
C MET A 1 -0.39 0.48 16.71
N ASN A 2 -0.88 -0.62 16.16
CA ASN A 2 -0.90 -1.92 16.83
C ASN A 2 0.11 -2.83 16.15
N VAL A 3 1.04 -3.39 16.92
CA VAL A 3 2.10 -4.27 16.41
C VAL A 3 1.90 -5.67 16.93
N LEU A 4 1.81 -6.64 16.04
CA LEU A 4 1.89 -8.05 16.40
C LEU A 4 3.35 -8.48 16.39
N VAL A 5 3.89 -8.90 17.53
CA VAL A 5 5.19 -9.57 17.60
C VAL A 5 4.93 -11.06 17.72
N TYR A 6 5.17 -11.79 16.65
CA TYR A 6 5.13 -13.24 16.65
C TYR A 6 6.53 -13.80 16.93
N ILE A 7 6.67 -14.57 18.01
CA ILE A 7 7.93 -15.25 18.34
C ILE A 7 7.78 -16.72 18.00
N SER A 8 8.61 -17.20 17.06
CA SER A 8 8.62 -18.60 16.67
C SER A 8 8.94 -19.50 17.86
N LYS A 9 8.34 -20.70 17.86
CA LYS A 9 8.61 -21.73 18.86
C LYS A 9 10.09 -22.14 18.92
N ASP A 10 10.80 -22.03 17.80
CA ASP A 10 12.19 -22.46 17.65
C ASP A 10 13.19 -21.47 18.28
N VAL A 11 12.73 -20.27 18.67
CA VAL A 11 13.53 -19.30 19.42
C VAL A 11 13.77 -19.81 20.84
N SER A 12 14.99 -19.65 21.35
CA SER A 12 15.36 -20.13 22.69
C SER A 12 14.57 -19.40 23.79
N ASP A 13 14.35 -20.05 24.94
CA ASP A 13 13.63 -19.42 26.06
C ASP A 13 14.36 -18.20 26.62
N ALA A 14 15.70 -18.22 26.59
CA ALA A 14 16.51 -17.08 26.97
C ALA A 14 16.31 -15.89 26.03
N ASP A 15 16.17 -16.13 24.72
CA ASP A 15 15.90 -15.08 23.74
C ASP A 15 14.46 -14.58 23.84
N LYS A 16 13.48 -15.48 24.07
CA LYS A 16 12.08 -15.11 24.32
C LYS A 16 11.95 -14.17 25.52
N GLN A 17 12.59 -14.49 26.65
CA GLN A 17 12.55 -13.65 27.85
C GLN A 17 13.18 -12.27 27.59
N TYR A 18 14.31 -12.26 26.89
CA TYR A 18 15.00 -11.03 26.50
C TYR A 18 14.13 -10.15 25.59
N LEU A 19 13.53 -10.71 24.54
CA LEU A 19 12.63 -10.00 23.64
C LEU A 19 11.39 -9.49 24.36
N THR A 20 10.83 -10.29 25.28
CA THR A 20 9.68 -9.87 26.10
C THR A 20 10.03 -8.65 26.94
N THR A 21 11.24 -8.61 27.49
CA THR A 21 11.75 -7.46 28.25
C THR A 21 11.98 -6.23 27.35
N LEU A 22 12.51 -6.42 26.16
CA LEU A 22 12.67 -5.33 25.18
C LEU A 22 11.31 -4.75 24.77
N PHE A 23 10.35 -5.60 24.43
CA PHE A 23 9.04 -5.15 23.94
C PHE A 23 8.16 -4.56 25.04
N SER A 24 8.34 -4.93 26.31
CA SER A 24 7.66 -4.25 27.42
C SER A 24 8.11 -2.79 27.60
N LEU A 25 9.39 -2.48 27.32
CA LEU A 25 9.87 -1.09 27.31
C LEU A 25 9.22 -0.28 26.20
N ILE A 26 9.00 -0.89 25.03
CA ILE A 26 8.37 -0.25 23.88
C ILE A 26 6.85 -0.07 24.08
N GLN A 27 6.20 -0.96 24.85
CA GLN A 27 4.76 -0.96 25.06
C GLN A 27 4.22 0.35 25.67
N ASN A 28 5.07 1.10 26.38
CA ASN A 28 4.72 2.41 26.93
C ASN A 28 4.45 3.48 25.84
N GLN A 29 4.84 3.21 24.59
CA GLN A 29 4.71 4.11 23.45
C GLN A 29 3.88 3.52 22.30
N LEU A 30 3.64 2.21 22.29
CA LEU A 30 2.91 1.48 21.25
C LEU A 30 2.09 0.34 21.84
N ASN A 31 0.98 0.01 21.19
CA ASN A 31 0.25 -1.20 21.53
C ASN A 31 0.92 -2.42 20.89
N ILE A 32 1.75 -3.12 21.67
CA ILE A 32 2.41 -4.37 21.26
C ILE A 32 1.65 -5.57 21.81
N THR A 33 1.29 -6.49 20.94
CA THR A 33 0.80 -7.82 21.30
C THR A 33 1.87 -8.85 20.99
N ILE A 34 2.43 -9.48 22.02
CA ILE A 34 3.37 -10.60 21.86
C ILE A 34 2.57 -11.89 21.78
N ALA A 35 2.80 -12.67 20.73
CA ALA A 35 2.09 -13.92 20.51
C ALA A 35 3.08 -15.05 20.17
N ASN A 36 2.82 -16.22 20.77
CA ASN A 36 3.52 -17.47 20.42
C ASN A 36 2.66 -18.34 19.48
N GLU A 37 1.41 -17.93 19.26
CA GLU A 37 0.46 -18.56 18.34
C GLU A 37 -0.14 -17.51 17.41
N ALA A 38 -0.71 -17.93 16.28
CA ALA A 38 -1.34 -17.00 15.36
C ALA A 38 -2.65 -16.48 15.98
N PRO A 39 -2.81 -15.16 16.19
CA PRO A 39 -4.02 -14.60 16.79
C PRO A 39 -5.24 -14.73 15.86
N SER A 40 -6.44 -14.70 16.43
CA SER A 40 -7.70 -14.74 15.68
C SER A 40 -8.11 -13.36 15.12
N TRP A 41 -7.81 -12.26 15.82
CA TRP A 41 -8.15 -10.87 15.44
C TRP A 41 -7.11 -10.21 14.53
N LYS A 42 -6.94 -10.81 13.36
CA LYS A 42 -5.89 -10.52 12.40
C LYS A 42 -5.89 -9.08 11.88
N ASP A 43 -7.04 -8.51 11.56
CA ASP A 43 -7.12 -7.25 10.80
C ASP A 43 -6.88 -5.97 11.64
N SER A 44 -6.61 -6.14 12.94
CA SER A 44 -6.38 -5.04 13.88
C SER A 44 -4.94 -4.50 13.90
N PHE A 45 -4.00 -5.20 13.26
CA PHE A 45 -2.58 -4.89 13.31
C PHE A 45 -2.15 -4.05 12.12
N SER A 46 -1.33 -3.03 12.38
CA SER A 46 -0.75 -2.18 11.33
C SER A 46 0.61 -2.69 10.87
N LEU A 47 1.30 -3.45 11.73
CA LEU A 47 2.60 -4.05 11.48
C LEU A 47 2.69 -5.42 12.15
N VAL A 48 3.33 -6.36 11.45
CA VAL A 48 3.66 -7.69 11.96
C VAL A 48 5.17 -7.82 12.03
N HIS A 49 5.68 -8.11 13.21
CA HIS A 49 7.07 -8.43 13.44
C HIS A 49 7.21 -9.93 13.69
N LEU A 50 7.85 -10.64 12.75
CA LEU A 50 8.13 -12.06 12.83
C LEU A 50 9.53 -12.28 13.39
N VAL A 51 9.64 -13.04 14.48
CA VAL A 51 10.91 -13.39 15.09
C VAL A 51 11.20 -14.88 14.91
N GLY A 52 12.32 -15.21 14.27
CA GLY A 52 12.67 -16.55 13.82
C GLY A 52 11.98 -16.92 12.50
N CYS A 53 12.70 -17.60 11.62
CA CYS A 53 12.23 -17.85 10.24
C CYS A 53 12.00 -19.32 9.90
N TRP A 54 12.55 -20.28 10.65
CA TRP A 54 12.43 -21.71 10.35
C TRP A 54 11.13 -22.36 10.85
N ASP A 55 10.01 -21.65 10.84
CA ASP A 55 8.72 -22.14 11.37
C ASP A 55 7.59 -22.00 10.37
N ALA A 56 6.78 -23.06 10.24
CA ALA A 56 5.61 -23.07 9.36
C ALA A 56 4.57 -22.03 9.80
N LYS A 57 4.45 -21.75 11.11
CA LYS A 57 3.57 -20.69 11.63
C LYS A 57 4.08 -19.30 11.22
N THR A 58 5.39 -19.04 11.23
CA THR A 58 5.97 -17.81 10.69
C THR A 58 5.56 -17.58 9.25
N LEU A 59 5.70 -18.61 8.40
CA LEU A 59 5.29 -18.52 6.99
C LEU A 59 3.78 -18.30 6.82
N TYR A 60 2.96 -18.94 7.66
CA TYR A 60 1.52 -18.72 7.66
C TYR A 60 1.15 -17.27 7.95
N ILE A 61 1.74 -16.69 9.01
CA ILE A 61 1.49 -15.30 9.41
C ILE A 61 2.04 -14.33 8.35
N TYR A 62 3.23 -14.59 7.80
CA TYR A 62 3.78 -13.82 6.68
C TYR A 62 2.82 -13.78 5.49
N ASN A 63 2.38 -14.94 5.00
CA ASN A 63 1.47 -15.02 3.85
C ASN A 63 0.10 -14.42 4.14
N TRP A 64 -0.33 -14.40 5.41
CA TRP A 64 -1.52 -13.67 5.81
C TRP A 64 -1.30 -12.16 5.70
N ALA A 65 -0.24 -11.64 6.33
CA ALA A 65 0.08 -10.22 6.32
C ALA A 65 0.25 -9.65 4.89
N VAL A 66 0.89 -10.41 3.99
CA VAL A 66 1.00 -10.04 2.57
C VAL A 66 -0.38 -9.92 1.90
N ARG A 67 -1.30 -10.85 2.16
CA ARG A 67 -2.66 -10.82 1.57
C ARG A 67 -3.51 -9.68 2.09
N THR A 68 -3.25 -9.23 3.32
CA THR A 68 -3.96 -8.11 3.95
C THR A 68 -3.19 -6.79 3.83
N HIS A 69 -2.14 -6.74 3.00
CA HIS A 69 -1.26 -5.58 2.83
C HIS A 69 -0.76 -4.99 4.16
N THR A 70 -0.57 -5.84 5.16
CA THR A 70 -0.02 -5.47 6.46
C THR A 70 1.50 -5.47 6.39
N ALA A 71 2.14 -4.40 6.83
CA ALA A 71 3.59 -4.26 6.79
C ALA A 71 4.28 -5.34 7.65
N VAL A 72 5.37 -5.93 7.13
CA VAL A 72 6.09 -7.02 7.81
C VAL A 72 7.55 -6.66 8.06
N VAL A 73 7.99 -6.88 9.29
CA VAL A 73 9.40 -6.92 9.69
C VAL A 73 9.77 -8.35 10.05
N LEU A 74 10.90 -8.84 9.55
CA LEU A 74 11.44 -10.15 9.92
C LEU A 74 12.74 -10.00 10.70
N SER A 75 12.84 -10.62 11.86
CA SER A 75 14.08 -10.77 12.65
C SER A 75 14.47 -12.24 12.72
N PRO A 76 15.42 -12.71 11.90
CA PRO A 76 15.81 -14.12 11.94
C PRO A 76 16.56 -14.51 13.23
N LEU A 77 17.22 -13.58 13.92
CA LEU A 77 17.99 -13.83 15.15
C LEU A 77 19.07 -14.92 14.99
N GLY A 78 19.79 -14.89 13.87
CA GLY A 78 20.87 -15.83 13.59
C GLY A 78 20.42 -17.18 13.03
N ASP A 79 19.11 -17.38 12.81
CA ASP A 79 18.54 -18.56 12.15
C ASP A 79 19.08 -18.80 10.73
N LEU A 80 19.57 -17.75 10.08
CA LEU A 80 20.09 -17.80 8.71
C LEU A 80 21.58 -18.13 8.63
N ASN A 81 22.24 -18.25 9.78
CA ASN A 81 23.65 -18.58 9.81
C ASN A 81 23.90 -20.02 9.35
N PRO A 82 25.00 -20.30 8.61
CA PRO A 82 25.25 -21.61 8.03
C PRO A 82 25.24 -22.76 9.05
N TRP A 83 25.81 -22.55 10.25
CA TRP A 83 25.84 -23.57 11.30
C TRP A 83 24.45 -23.88 11.87
N HIS A 84 23.58 -22.87 12.02
CA HIS A 84 22.19 -23.10 12.46
C HIS A 84 21.45 -23.94 11.42
N ILE A 85 21.55 -23.55 10.14
CA ILE A 85 20.90 -24.26 9.02
C ILE A 85 21.40 -25.71 8.91
N ASN A 86 22.68 -25.96 9.16
CA ASN A 86 23.26 -27.30 9.14
C ASN A 86 22.79 -28.17 10.30
N ASN A 87 22.44 -27.57 11.43
CA ASN A 87 21.93 -28.26 12.61
C ASN A 87 20.41 -28.52 12.58
N LEU A 88 19.69 -27.97 11.59
CA LEU A 88 18.26 -28.23 11.43
C LEU A 88 17.99 -29.68 11.03
N PRO A 89 16.89 -30.29 11.52
CA PRO A 89 16.45 -31.59 11.04
C PRO A 89 16.29 -31.61 9.52
N THR A 90 16.83 -32.64 8.85
CA THR A 90 16.85 -32.73 7.38
C THR A 90 15.47 -32.56 6.75
N ALA A 91 14.44 -33.18 7.33
CA ALA A 91 13.06 -33.06 6.85
C ALA A 91 12.55 -31.61 6.93
N LYS A 92 12.81 -30.92 8.05
CA LYS A 92 12.42 -29.51 8.26
C LYS A 92 13.11 -28.61 7.24
N ARG A 93 14.43 -28.78 7.07
CA ARG A 93 15.22 -28.02 6.10
C ARG A 93 14.70 -28.23 4.67
N LEU A 94 14.42 -29.48 4.27
CA LEU A 94 13.90 -29.79 2.94
C LEU A 94 12.55 -29.11 2.69
N LEU A 95 11.61 -29.19 3.64
CA LEU A 95 10.26 -28.66 3.51
C LEU A 95 10.22 -27.13 3.50
N LEU A 96 11.05 -26.47 4.31
CA LEU A 96 10.94 -25.03 4.56
C LEU A 96 11.95 -24.17 3.78
N ASN A 97 12.99 -24.75 3.20
CA ASN A 97 14.04 -23.99 2.53
C ASN A 97 13.52 -23.11 1.37
N ILE A 98 12.70 -23.67 0.48
CA ILE A 98 12.13 -22.92 -0.65
C ILE A 98 11.20 -21.78 -0.16
N PRO A 99 10.19 -22.03 0.70
CA PRO A 99 9.29 -20.96 1.13
C PRO A 99 10.00 -19.89 1.96
N ILE A 100 11.00 -20.25 2.80
CA ILE A 100 11.79 -19.25 3.55
C ILE A 100 12.62 -18.40 2.60
N LYS A 101 13.30 -18.99 1.61
CA LYS A 101 14.04 -18.21 0.60
C LYS A 101 13.12 -17.26 -0.17
N ARG A 102 11.89 -17.68 -0.47
CA ARG A 102 10.89 -16.79 -1.11
C ARG A 102 10.46 -15.66 -0.19
N MET A 103 10.14 -15.97 1.07
CA MET A 103 9.82 -14.95 2.09
C MET A 103 10.94 -13.93 2.23
N LEU A 104 12.19 -14.38 2.37
CA LEU A 104 13.36 -13.50 2.48
C LEU A 104 13.51 -12.57 1.27
N LYS A 105 13.19 -13.03 0.05
CA LYS A 105 13.26 -12.18 -1.14
C LYS A 105 12.17 -11.12 -1.24
N LEU A 106 11.04 -11.34 -0.58
CA LEU A 106 9.81 -10.55 -0.75
C LEU A 106 9.47 -9.69 0.47
N VAL A 107 9.98 -10.04 1.66
CA VAL A 107 9.68 -9.29 2.90
C VAL A 107 10.24 -7.88 2.82
N GLY A 108 9.45 -6.84 3.09
CA GLY A 108 9.88 -5.46 2.90
C GLY A 108 11.09 -5.05 3.77
N VAL A 109 11.18 -5.57 5.00
CA VAL A 109 12.21 -5.22 5.99
C VAL A 109 12.72 -6.44 6.73
N VAL A 110 14.04 -6.57 6.82
CA VAL A 110 14.73 -7.58 7.63
C VAL A 110 15.59 -6.90 8.67
N HIS A 111 15.37 -7.22 9.94
CA HIS A 111 16.20 -6.79 11.04
C HIS A 111 17.27 -7.86 11.36
N VAL A 112 18.50 -7.42 11.64
CA VAL A 112 19.63 -8.26 12.03
C VAL A 112 20.31 -7.78 13.30
N CYS A 113 20.72 -8.74 14.14
CA CYS A 113 21.24 -8.50 15.50
C CYS A 113 22.75 -8.24 15.59
N GLY A 114 23.46 -8.18 14.47
CA GLY A 114 24.90 -7.92 14.46
C GLY A 114 25.51 -7.93 13.06
N GLN A 115 26.79 -7.57 12.98
CA GLN A 115 27.50 -7.44 11.71
C GLN A 115 27.60 -8.76 10.94
N LEU A 116 27.83 -9.89 11.63
CA LEU A 116 27.95 -11.19 10.99
C LEU A 116 26.66 -11.62 10.27
N GLU A 117 25.51 -11.39 10.90
CA GLU A 117 24.20 -11.70 10.30
C GLU A 117 23.89 -10.75 9.14
N TYR A 118 24.27 -9.47 9.26
CA TYR A 118 24.18 -8.50 8.19
C TYR A 118 24.98 -8.94 6.95
N ASP A 119 26.25 -9.31 7.13
CA ASP A 119 27.13 -9.74 6.03
C ASP A 119 26.62 -11.04 5.38
N THR A 120 26.12 -11.96 6.21
CA THR A 120 25.51 -13.21 5.75
C THR A 120 24.29 -12.92 4.87
N LEU A 121 23.36 -12.07 5.31
CA LEU A 121 22.19 -11.70 4.52
C LEU A 121 22.54 -10.94 3.24
N LYS A 122 23.52 -10.04 3.30
CA LYS A 122 23.97 -9.29 2.12
C LYS A 122 24.51 -10.23 1.03
N ALA A 123 25.22 -11.29 1.42
CA ALA A 123 25.70 -12.31 0.49
C ALA A 123 24.57 -13.11 -0.19
N PHE A 124 23.36 -13.17 0.40
CA PHE A 124 22.19 -13.81 -0.22
C PHE A 124 21.51 -12.96 -1.31
N ASN A 125 22.06 -11.78 -1.65
CA ASN A 125 21.60 -10.85 -2.68
C ASN A 125 20.09 -10.57 -2.60
N VAL A 126 19.67 -10.20 -1.39
CA VAL A 126 18.28 -9.97 -1.05
C VAL A 126 17.94 -8.49 -1.33
N ASN A 127 16.91 -8.22 -2.14
CA ASN A 127 16.45 -6.84 -2.47
C ASN A 127 15.74 -6.14 -1.29
N THR A 128 15.89 -6.64 -0.08
CA THR A 128 15.12 -6.20 1.09
C THR A 128 15.87 -5.17 1.89
N ASN A 129 15.12 -4.30 2.58
CA ASN A 129 15.71 -3.31 3.47
C ASN A 129 16.26 -3.99 4.72
N ILE A 130 17.59 -4.12 4.80
CA ILE A 130 18.27 -4.72 5.96
C ILE A 130 18.56 -3.62 6.99
N VAL A 131 18.02 -3.77 8.20
CA VAL A 131 18.22 -2.87 9.33
C VAL A 131 19.04 -3.59 10.40
N ARG A 132 20.21 -3.05 10.75
CA ARG A 132 21.03 -3.58 11.84
C ARG A 132 20.65 -2.90 13.15
N ILE A 133 20.20 -3.67 14.14
CA ILE A 133 20.07 -3.21 15.53
C ILE A 133 20.77 -4.25 16.39
N ASP A 134 21.92 -3.87 16.95
CA ASP A 134 22.76 -4.82 17.68
C ASP A 134 22.04 -5.35 18.93
N ASN A 135 22.32 -6.59 19.34
CA ASN A 135 21.78 -7.13 20.58
C ASN A 135 22.68 -6.74 21.78
N PRO A 136 22.19 -5.97 22.78
CA PRO A 136 22.95 -5.58 23.98
C PRO A 136 23.58 -6.77 24.75
N ARG A 137 22.98 -7.96 24.66
CA ARG A 137 23.51 -9.17 25.32
C ARG A 137 24.77 -9.72 24.65
N ILE A 138 24.94 -9.43 23.36
CA ILE A 138 26.04 -9.94 22.53
C ILE A 138 27.10 -8.86 22.37
N THR A 139 26.65 -7.63 22.15
CA THR A 139 27.49 -6.46 21.94
C THR A 139 27.32 -5.53 23.13
N SER A 140 28.36 -5.34 23.94
CA SER A 140 28.37 -4.42 25.10
C SER A 140 28.33 -2.92 24.72
N GLY A 141 27.84 -2.60 23.53
CA GLY A 141 27.96 -1.27 22.91
C GLY A 141 26.67 -0.47 22.90
N ILE A 142 25.52 -1.04 23.28
CA ILE A 142 24.24 -0.33 23.33
C ILE A 142 23.43 -0.71 24.58
N GLU A 143 22.67 0.24 25.11
CA GLU A 143 21.72 0.01 26.20
C GLU A 143 20.38 -0.53 25.66
N MET A 144 19.61 -1.21 26.51
CA MET A 144 18.29 -1.76 26.13
C MET A 144 17.31 -0.65 25.72
N THR A 145 17.40 0.53 26.34
CA THR A 145 16.57 1.70 26.01
C THR A 145 16.88 2.24 24.62
N ASP A 146 18.15 2.26 24.23
CA ASP A 146 18.58 2.70 22.90
C ASP A 146 18.14 1.72 21.83
N MET A 147 18.21 0.42 22.13
CA MET A 147 17.66 -0.62 21.27
C MET A 147 16.15 -0.43 21.07
N ALA A 148 15.40 -0.20 22.14
CA ALA A 148 13.96 0.06 22.07
C ALA A 148 13.63 1.26 21.17
N ASN A 149 14.39 2.36 21.29
CA ASN A 149 14.25 3.53 20.43
C ASN A 149 14.57 3.23 18.95
N GLN A 150 15.57 2.38 18.68
CA GLN A 150 15.90 1.95 17.32
C GLN A 150 14.79 1.07 16.71
N PHE A 151 14.20 0.15 17.48
CA PHE A 151 13.03 -0.62 17.03
C PHE A 151 11.84 0.28 16.75
N MET A 152 11.59 1.28 17.60
CA MET A 152 10.55 2.28 17.39
C MET A 152 10.74 3.04 16.08
N ARG A 153 11.96 3.54 15.84
CA ARG A 153 12.31 4.22 14.59
C ARG A 153 12.13 3.30 13.39
N MET A 154 12.58 2.05 13.48
CA MET A 154 12.41 1.05 12.42
C MET A 154 10.93 0.81 12.13
N TYR A 155 10.08 0.57 13.13
CA TYR A 155 8.65 0.33 12.92
C TYR A 155 7.95 1.53 12.28
N ARG A 156 8.27 2.76 12.73
CA ARG A 156 7.74 3.99 12.11
C ARG A 156 8.19 4.09 10.66
N LYS A 157 9.48 3.89 10.38
CA LYS A 157 10.05 3.90 9.03
C LYS A 157 9.40 2.84 8.13
N THR A 158 9.11 1.66 8.66
CA THR A 158 8.36 0.61 7.97
C THR A 158 6.94 1.10 7.63
N LEU A 159 6.17 1.60 8.59
CA LEU A 159 4.81 2.07 8.33
C LEU A 159 4.75 3.28 7.40
N ASN A 160 5.75 4.16 7.48
CA ASN A 160 5.95 5.25 6.54
C ASN A 160 6.19 4.74 5.10
N THR A 161 6.80 3.57 4.95
CA THR A 161 7.04 2.96 3.63
C THR A 161 5.80 2.24 3.10
N TRP A 162 4.93 1.73 3.98
CA TRP A 162 3.65 1.08 3.62
C TRP A 162 2.46 1.74 4.35
N PRO A 163 2.16 3.02 4.07
CA PRO A 163 1.14 3.80 4.76
C PRO A 163 -0.26 3.18 4.69
N ALA A 164 -0.60 2.44 3.62
CA ALA A 164 -1.88 1.75 3.48
C ALA A 164 -2.24 0.87 4.69
N SER A 165 -1.24 0.26 5.35
CA SER A 165 -1.47 -0.57 6.54
C SER A 165 -1.94 0.22 7.77
N MET A 166 -1.85 1.56 7.75
CA MET A 166 -2.32 2.46 8.80
C MET A 166 -3.71 3.01 8.55
N LEU A 167 -4.18 2.98 7.29
CA LEU A 167 -5.48 3.45 6.89
C LEU A 167 -6.59 2.48 7.34
N THR A 168 -7.74 3.05 7.62
CA THR A 168 -9.04 2.41 7.84
C THR A 168 -9.92 2.62 6.60
N THR A 169 -11.04 1.91 6.50
CA THR A 169 -12.03 2.17 5.44
C THR A 169 -12.49 3.64 5.43
N ALA A 170 -12.73 4.27 6.60
CA ALA A 170 -13.10 5.68 6.67
C ALA A 170 -12.00 6.64 6.17
N GLU A 171 -10.73 6.36 6.48
CA GLU A 171 -9.61 7.15 5.96
C GLU A 171 -9.43 6.97 4.45
N LEU A 172 -9.73 5.79 3.90
CA LEU A 172 -9.74 5.55 2.46
C LEU A 172 -10.91 6.26 1.76
N GLU A 173 -12.10 6.24 2.36
CA GLU A 173 -13.25 7.01 1.86
C GLU A 173 -12.95 8.51 1.82
N LEU A 174 -12.31 9.05 2.87
CA LEU A 174 -11.83 10.43 2.88
C LEU A 174 -10.86 10.71 1.71
N VAL A 175 -9.92 9.80 1.42
CA VAL A 175 -9.04 9.94 0.24
C VAL A 175 -9.88 10.01 -1.03
N GLY A 176 -10.86 9.12 -1.19
CA GLY A 176 -11.78 9.12 -2.33
C GLY A 176 -12.54 10.44 -2.49
N LEU A 177 -13.10 10.98 -1.41
CA LEU A 177 -13.81 12.26 -1.39
C LEU A 177 -12.90 13.44 -1.74
N LEU A 178 -11.68 13.49 -1.20
CA LEU A 178 -10.72 14.55 -1.50
C LEU A 178 -10.20 14.47 -2.94
N VAL A 179 -9.94 13.26 -3.44
CA VAL A 179 -9.55 13.05 -4.84
C VAL A 179 -10.68 13.44 -5.77
N LEU A 180 -11.93 13.08 -5.45
CA LEU A 180 -13.12 13.50 -6.19
C LEU A 180 -13.23 15.03 -6.23
N ALA A 181 -13.15 15.69 -5.07
CA ALA A 181 -13.11 17.15 -4.99
C ALA A 181 -11.96 17.72 -5.84
N GLY A 182 -10.84 17.02 -5.92
CA GLY A 182 -9.66 17.32 -6.72
C GLY A 182 -9.88 17.27 -8.24
N ILE A 183 -10.57 16.24 -8.72
CA ILE A 183 -10.73 15.93 -10.15
C ILE A 183 -12.03 16.44 -10.77
N ASP A 184 -13.15 16.33 -10.05
CA ASP A 184 -14.49 16.72 -10.51
C ASP A 184 -15.20 17.52 -9.41
N ALA A 185 -14.87 18.83 -9.38
CA ALA A 185 -15.39 19.75 -8.40
C ALA A 185 -16.89 20.00 -8.55
N GLU A 186 -17.42 19.88 -9.77
CA GLU A 186 -18.84 20.02 -10.06
C GLU A 186 -19.61 18.89 -9.38
N MET A 187 -19.20 17.64 -9.63
CA MET A 187 -19.84 16.46 -9.06
C MET A 187 -19.74 16.43 -7.54
N TYR A 188 -18.58 16.81 -7.00
CA TYR A 188 -18.37 16.94 -5.56
C TYR A 188 -19.35 17.94 -4.92
N THR A 189 -19.58 19.08 -5.58
CA THR A 189 -20.50 20.11 -5.11
C THR A 189 -21.96 19.66 -5.26
N LEU A 190 -22.30 19.03 -6.38
CA LEU A 190 -23.66 18.56 -6.67
C LEU A 190 -24.13 17.50 -5.66
N MET A 191 -23.21 16.66 -5.16
CA MET A 191 -23.50 15.67 -4.11
C MET A 191 -23.49 16.23 -2.67
N ASP A 192 -23.21 17.51 -2.47
CA ASP A 192 -23.14 18.16 -1.15
C ASP A 192 -22.18 17.45 -0.15
N LEU A 193 -21.05 16.95 -0.64
CA LEU A 193 -20.12 16.11 0.13
C LEU A 193 -19.22 16.90 1.10
N ARG A 194 -19.32 18.23 1.10
CA ARG A 194 -18.40 19.11 1.83
C ARG A 194 -18.40 18.86 3.34
N ASN A 195 -19.58 18.77 3.94
CA ASN A 195 -19.71 18.65 5.40
C ASN A 195 -19.23 17.28 5.89
N GLU A 196 -19.61 16.21 5.18
CA GLU A 196 -19.12 14.84 5.44
C GLU A 196 -17.60 14.77 5.36
N THR A 197 -17.02 15.39 4.32
CA THR A 197 -15.56 15.41 4.14
C THR A 197 -14.87 16.15 5.28
N ILE A 198 -15.39 17.28 5.75
CA ILE A 198 -14.82 18.05 6.88
C ILE A 198 -14.91 17.26 8.19
N GLU A 199 -16.00 16.53 8.42
CA GLU A 199 -16.14 15.70 9.62
C GLU A 199 -15.14 14.54 9.62
N ALA A 200 -15.02 13.84 8.49
CA ALA A 200 -14.00 12.80 8.30
C ALA A 200 -12.58 13.39 8.43
N LEU A 201 -12.39 14.65 8.02
CA LEU A 201 -11.13 15.36 8.11
C LEU A 201 -10.61 15.43 9.57
N ALA A 202 -11.52 15.71 10.50
CA ALA A 202 -11.19 16.02 11.89
C ALA A 202 -10.61 14.82 12.67
N THR A 203 -10.90 13.59 12.24
CA THR A 203 -10.54 12.35 12.96
C THR A 203 -9.39 11.58 12.31
N SER A 204 -8.91 12.03 11.15
CA SER A 204 -8.01 11.26 10.29
C SER A 204 -6.53 11.36 10.67
N LYS A 205 -5.77 10.29 10.41
CA LYS A 205 -4.32 10.26 10.57
C LYS A 205 -3.61 10.86 9.36
N TRP A 206 -3.54 12.18 9.33
CA TRP A 206 -3.08 12.99 8.19
C TRP A 206 -1.76 12.60 7.56
N SER A 207 -0.74 12.29 8.37
CA SER A 207 0.55 11.87 7.84
C SER A 207 0.42 10.64 6.95
N TYR A 208 -0.33 9.62 7.38
CA TYR A 208 -0.50 8.40 6.61
C TYR A 208 -1.42 8.59 5.40
N VAL A 209 -2.44 9.44 5.50
CA VAL A 209 -3.30 9.81 4.35
C VAL A 209 -2.47 10.46 3.24
N LEU A 210 -1.62 11.43 3.57
CA LEU A 210 -0.76 12.12 2.60
C LEU A 210 0.29 11.18 2.00
N MET A 211 0.93 10.35 2.83
CA MET A 211 1.93 9.39 2.37
C MET A 211 1.32 8.32 1.47
N TYR A 212 0.11 7.86 1.82
CA TYR A 212 -0.66 6.96 0.97
C TYR A 212 -0.98 7.61 -0.37
N ALA A 213 -1.51 8.83 -0.38
CA ALA A 213 -1.82 9.55 -1.60
C ALA A 213 -0.59 9.79 -2.49
N ALA A 214 0.58 10.05 -1.90
CA ALA A 214 1.85 10.14 -2.63
C ALA A 214 2.22 8.80 -3.30
N GLN A 215 2.16 7.69 -2.56
CA GLN A 215 2.46 6.36 -3.07
C GLN A 215 1.47 5.91 -4.16
N GLU A 216 0.21 6.29 -4.02
CA GLU A 216 -0.86 6.00 -4.97
C GLU A 216 -0.96 7.02 -6.13
N ARG A 217 -0.03 7.99 -6.16
CA ARG A 217 0.15 9.03 -7.19
C ARG A 217 -1.04 9.98 -7.35
N VAL A 218 -1.82 10.18 -6.29
CA VAL A 218 -3.00 11.05 -6.25
C VAL A 218 -2.83 12.25 -5.31
N LEU A 219 -1.60 12.52 -4.84
CA LEU A 219 -1.33 13.56 -3.83
C LEU A 219 -1.77 14.96 -4.31
N ASP A 220 -1.56 15.30 -5.57
CA ASP A 220 -1.90 16.63 -6.08
C ASP A 220 -3.40 16.82 -6.25
N LEU A 221 -4.12 15.76 -6.64
CA LEU A 221 -5.59 15.77 -6.62
C LEU A 221 -6.12 15.91 -5.20
N LEU A 222 -5.53 15.20 -4.24
CA LEU A 222 -5.89 15.33 -2.83
C LEU A 222 -5.63 16.75 -2.32
N ARG A 223 -4.50 17.37 -2.68
CA ARG A 223 -4.18 18.78 -2.34
C ARG A 223 -5.20 19.75 -2.93
N LYS A 224 -5.54 19.61 -4.22
CA LYS A 224 -6.60 20.40 -4.87
C LYS A 224 -7.95 20.24 -4.16
N GLY A 225 -8.28 19.02 -3.73
CA GLY A 225 -9.48 18.75 -2.92
C GLY A 225 -9.46 19.48 -1.58
N LEU A 226 -8.33 19.45 -0.87
CA LEU A 226 -8.14 20.15 0.40
C LEU A 226 -8.27 21.68 0.26
N GLU A 227 -7.68 22.26 -0.79
CA GLU A 227 -7.80 23.69 -1.08
C GLU A 227 -9.26 24.13 -1.27
N ARG A 228 -10.07 23.29 -1.95
CA ARG A 228 -11.49 23.54 -2.18
C ARG A 228 -12.34 23.51 -0.92
N LEU A 229 -11.95 22.78 0.12
CA LEU A 229 -12.68 22.76 1.38
C LEU A 229 -12.63 24.12 2.11
N GLN A 230 -11.63 24.95 1.80
CA GLN A 230 -11.41 26.27 2.44
C GLN A 230 -11.39 26.18 3.98
N THR A 231 -10.77 25.13 4.50
CA THR A 231 -10.67 24.87 5.94
C THR A 231 -9.21 24.84 6.38
N THR A 232 -8.95 24.86 7.68
CA THR A 232 -7.61 24.65 8.22
C THR A 232 -7.16 23.22 7.92
N THR A 233 -6.19 23.08 7.03
CA THR A 233 -5.63 21.79 6.64
C THR A 233 -4.34 21.51 7.39
N PRO A 234 -3.99 20.24 7.62
CA PRO A 234 -2.72 19.89 8.22
C PRO A 234 -1.57 20.15 7.25
N SER A 235 -0.36 20.29 7.78
CA SER A 235 0.84 20.42 6.96
C SER A 235 0.93 19.26 5.96
N THR A 236 1.15 19.61 4.69
CA THR A 236 1.32 18.67 3.58
C THR A 236 2.78 18.35 3.28
N ASP A 237 3.70 18.81 4.14
CA ASP A 237 5.13 18.54 4.03
C ASP A 237 5.44 17.09 4.39
N LEU A 238 5.98 16.35 3.42
CA LEU A 238 6.39 14.96 3.56
C LEU A 238 7.89 14.78 3.79
N SER A 239 8.70 15.85 3.70
CA SER A 239 10.16 15.79 3.73
C SER A 239 10.73 15.29 5.07
N GLY A 240 9.99 15.47 6.16
CA GLY A 240 10.39 15.03 7.50
C GLY A 240 10.20 13.54 7.78
N PHE A 241 9.57 12.76 6.89
CA PHE A 241 9.31 11.34 7.13
C PHE A 241 10.42 10.46 6.58
N GLU A 242 11.03 9.67 7.47
CA GLU A 242 11.96 8.62 7.06
C GLU A 242 11.19 7.46 6.43
N THR A 243 11.55 7.09 5.21
CA THR A 243 11.06 5.92 4.47
C THR A 243 12.24 5.04 4.03
N PHE A 244 11.98 3.77 3.77
CA PHE A 244 12.91 2.94 3.01
C PHE A 244 12.82 3.29 1.53
N ASN A 245 13.90 3.10 0.78
CA ASN A 245 13.90 3.36 -0.66
C ASN A 245 12.86 2.46 -1.33
N PHE A 246 11.81 3.08 -1.86
CA PHE A 246 10.88 2.45 -2.79
C PHE A 246 11.24 2.87 -4.22
N ASP A 247 10.58 2.27 -5.22
CA ASP A 247 10.54 2.90 -6.56
C ASP A 247 10.31 4.40 -6.37
N PRO A 248 11.13 5.26 -7.00
CA PRO A 248 11.05 6.69 -6.77
C PRO A 248 9.59 7.12 -6.93
N ILE A 249 9.07 7.85 -5.94
CA ILE A 249 7.94 8.75 -6.16
C ILE A 249 8.36 9.51 -7.41
N PRO A 250 7.64 9.43 -8.54
CA PRO A 250 8.01 10.19 -9.72
C PRO A 250 8.18 11.63 -9.22
N GLU A 251 9.40 12.15 -9.33
CA GLU A 251 9.59 13.58 -9.16
C GLU A 251 8.62 14.19 -10.15
N ASP A 252 7.73 15.04 -9.64
CA ASP A 252 6.86 15.84 -10.47
C ASP A 252 7.81 16.68 -11.32
N ASN A 253 8.09 16.20 -12.53
CA ASN A 253 8.88 16.92 -13.52
C ASN A 253 8.02 18.12 -13.91
N ASN A 254 7.99 19.13 -13.05
CA ASN A 254 7.74 20.52 -13.40
C ASN A 254 9.00 21.10 -14.07
N ASP A 255 9.72 20.28 -14.84
CA ASP A 255 10.46 20.81 -15.97
C ASP A 255 9.38 21.12 -17.01
N THR A 256 8.89 22.35 -16.92
CA THR A 256 8.35 23.09 -18.04
C THR A 256 9.32 22.96 -19.22
N GLU A 257 9.15 21.93 -20.04
CA GLU A 257 9.48 22.03 -21.45
C GLU A 257 8.41 22.93 -22.06
N ASP A 258 8.85 24.18 -22.24
CA ASP A 258 8.41 25.20 -23.17
C ASP A 258 7.00 25.07 -23.75
N GLY A 259 6.20 26.11 -23.51
CA GLY A 259 4.92 26.31 -24.16
C GLY A 259 5.05 26.20 -25.68
N GLU A 260 4.53 25.12 -26.23
CA GLU A 260 3.97 25.16 -27.57
C GLU A 260 2.61 25.86 -27.43
N ASP A 261 2.59 27.12 -27.89
CA ASP A 261 1.37 27.82 -28.22
C ASP A 261 0.53 26.88 -29.10
N LEU A 262 -0.54 26.32 -28.54
CA LEU A 262 -1.60 25.71 -29.32
C LEU A 262 -2.27 26.84 -30.11
N GLU A 263 -1.74 27.11 -31.29
CA GLU A 263 -2.43 27.88 -32.31
C GLU A 263 -3.78 27.22 -32.54
N VAL A 264 -4.84 27.97 -32.21
CA VAL A 264 -6.23 27.59 -32.48
C VAL A 264 -6.41 27.63 -33.99
N GLU A 265 -6.20 26.50 -34.65
CA GLU A 265 -6.69 26.31 -36.02
C GLU A 265 -8.22 26.22 -35.97
N GLU A 266 -8.89 27.14 -36.67
CA GLU A 266 -10.29 27.01 -37.02
C GLU A 266 -10.46 25.75 -37.89
N ILE A 267 -11.12 24.72 -37.35
CA ILE A 267 -11.42 23.49 -38.07
C ILE A 267 -12.91 23.45 -38.43
N ASP A 268 -13.12 23.30 -39.73
CA ASP A 268 -14.38 23.07 -40.43
C ASP A 268 -15.21 21.92 -39.83
N GLU A 269 -16.53 22.09 -39.88
CA GLU A 269 -17.57 21.14 -39.48
C GLU A 269 -17.51 19.83 -40.31
N ASP A 270 -16.76 18.81 -39.85
CA ASP A 270 -16.96 17.37 -40.20
C ASP A 270 -16.06 16.37 -39.40
N THR A 271 -15.83 16.58 -38.09
CA THR A 271 -14.87 15.80 -37.27
C THR A 271 -15.44 14.84 -36.22
N ASP A 272 -16.74 14.83 -35.92
CA ASP A 272 -17.33 14.10 -34.77
C ASP A 272 -17.12 12.56 -34.75
N SER A 273 -16.82 11.93 -35.90
CA SER A 273 -16.67 10.47 -35.97
C SER A 273 -15.26 9.94 -35.68
N LEU A 274 -14.22 10.78 -35.81
CA LEU A 274 -12.82 10.37 -35.59
C LEU A 274 -12.43 10.50 -34.11
N ASP A 275 -12.92 11.54 -33.44
CA ASP A 275 -12.55 11.86 -32.04
C ASP A 275 -13.19 10.87 -31.05
N ASN A 276 -14.48 10.53 -31.24
CA ASN A 276 -15.19 9.53 -30.45
C ASN A 276 -14.47 8.17 -30.39
N ASN A 277 -13.84 7.75 -31.49
CA ASN A 277 -13.10 6.50 -31.55
C ASN A 277 -11.76 6.57 -30.78
N ALA A 278 -11.12 7.75 -30.73
CA ALA A 278 -9.89 7.97 -29.98
C ALA A 278 -10.13 7.95 -28.46
N VAL A 279 -11.22 8.58 -28.00
CA VAL A 279 -11.64 8.56 -26.59
C VAL A 279 -11.96 7.12 -26.14
N ILE A 280 -12.76 6.38 -26.91
CA ILE A 280 -13.08 4.97 -26.63
C ILE A 280 -11.81 4.12 -26.54
N LYS A 281 -10.86 4.31 -27.47
CA LYS A 281 -9.58 3.59 -27.46
C LYS A 281 -8.78 3.91 -26.19
N THR A 282 -8.80 5.15 -25.73
CA THR A 282 -8.14 5.58 -24.50
C THR A 282 -8.78 4.93 -23.27
N ILE A 283 -10.11 4.89 -23.18
CA ILE A 283 -10.82 4.20 -22.09
C ILE A 283 -10.45 2.71 -22.07
N VAL A 284 -10.48 2.03 -23.22
CA VAL A 284 -10.12 0.61 -23.32
C VAL A 284 -8.66 0.37 -22.89
N GLU A 285 -7.74 1.29 -23.22
CA GLU A 285 -6.35 1.20 -22.78
C GLU A 285 -6.17 1.45 -21.28
N ASN A 286 -6.92 2.39 -20.69
CA ASN A 286 -6.95 2.62 -19.25
C ASN A 286 -7.44 1.36 -18.51
N VAL A 287 -8.50 0.70 -19.01
CA VAL A 287 -8.99 -0.58 -18.46
C VAL A 287 -7.95 -1.68 -18.58
N ARG A 288 -7.27 -1.80 -19.73
CA ARG A 288 -6.20 -2.78 -19.95
C ARG A 288 -5.02 -2.54 -19.02
N THR A 289 -4.59 -1.30 -18.88
CA THR A 289 -3.48 -0.90 -18.01
C THR A 289 -3.79 -1.23 -16.55
N LEU A 290 -4.99 -0.88 -16.08
CA LEU A 290 -5.46 -1.24 -14.75
C LEU A 290 -5.48 -2.77 -14.56
N TYR A 291 -6.05 -3.52 -15.50
CA TYR A 291 -6.10 -4.99 -15.45
C TYR A 291 -4.70 -5.62 -15.35
N ASN A 292 -3.77 -5.19 -16.19
CA ASN A 292 -2.41 -5.74 -16.23
C ASN A 292 -1.66 -5.43 -14.92
N SER A 293 -1.74 -4.19 -14.43
CA SER A 293 -1.08 -3.75 -13.20
C SER A 293 -1.52 -4.53 -11.95
N LEU A 294 -2.76 -5.05 -11.94
CA LEU A 294 -3.29 -5.87 -10.84
C LEU A 294 -2.73 -7.29 -10.80
N SER A 295 -2.24 -7.79 -11.94
CA SER A 295 -1.59 -9.10 -12.01
C SER A 295 -0.13 -9.03 -11.55
N GLU A 296 0.49 -7.86 -11.74
CA GLU A 296 1.88 -7.57 -11.35
C GLU A 296 2.02 -6.97 -9.93
N ASP A 297 0.91 -6.67 -9.26
CA ASP A 297 0.88 -5.98 -7.95
C ASP A 297 1.46 -4.55 -7.98
N THR A 298 1.34 -3.90 -9.13
CA THR A 298 1.84 -2.54 -9.43
C THR A 298 0.71 -1.52 -9.63
N ALA A 299 -0.54 -1.92 -9.40
CA ALA A 299 -1.69 -1.04 -9.51
C ALA A 299 -1.59 0.14 -8.52
N HIS A 300 -1.78 1.34 -9.05
CA HIS A 300 -1.90 2.57 -8.28
C HIS A 300 -3.33 3.13 -8.38
N LEU A 301 -3.83 3.79 -7.33
CA LEU A 301 -5.14 4.45 -7.34
C LEU A 301 -5.31 5.41 -8.52
N GLN A 302 -4.22 6.08 -8.94
CA GLN A 302 -4.23 6.97 -10.10
C GLN A 302 -4.79 6.33 -11.38
N LEU A 303 -4.59 5.02 -11.60
CA LEU A 303 -5.14 4.33 -12.78
C LEU A 303 -6.68 4.28 -12.74
N LEU A 304 -7.25 4.10 -11.55
CA LEU A 304 -8.70 4.14 -11.34
C LEU A 304 -9.23 5.56 -11.52
N VAL A 305 -8.49 6.55 -11.04
CA VAL A 305 -8.83 7.98 -11.17
C VAL A 305 -8.78 8.44 -12.63
N ASN A 306 -7.79 7.99 -13.41
CA ASN A 306 -7.73 8.25 -14.85
C ASN A 306 -8.94 7.65 -15.58
N LEU A 307 -9.33 6.42 -15.21
CA LEU A 307 -10.52 5.79 -15.77
C LEU A 307 -11.79 6.57 -15.41
N TYR A 308 -11.93 7.01 -14.16
CA TYR A 308 -13.04 7.87 -13.73
C TYR A 308 -13.11 9.14 -14.60
N ALA A 309 -11.97 9.81 -14.79
CA ALA A 309 -11.87 11.04 -15.58
C ALA A 309 -12.36 10.81 -17.02
N SER A 310 -11.91 9.72 -17.65
CA SER A 310 -12.32 9.40 -19.02
C SER A 310 -13.81 9.07 -19.15
N LEU A 311 -14.44 8.51 -18.13
CA LEU A 311 -15.89 8.22 -18.16
C LEU A 311 -16.75 9.45 -17.86
N ARG A 312 -16.29 10.31 -16.95
CA ARG A 312 -17.11 11.41 -16.43
C ARG A 312 -16.90 12.75 -17.14
N LEU A 313 -15.68 12.97 -17.65
CA LEU A 313 -15.23 14.27 -18.18
C LEU A 313 -15.00 14.25 -19.69
N SER A 314 -15.22 13.12 -20.36
CA SER A 314 -15.12 13.00 -21.82
C SER A 314 -16.48 12.68 -22.41
N ASP A 315 -16.73 13.15 -23.63
CA ASP A 315 -17.90 12.74 -24.41
C ASP A 315 -17.53 11.49 -25.23
N TYR A 316 -18.39 10.46 -25.19
CA TYR A 316 -18.19 9.22 -25.94
C TYR A 316 -19.48 8.43 -26.10
N ASP A 317 -19.52 7.60 -27.15
CA ASP A 317 -20.60 6.64 -27.37
C ASP A 317 -20.46 5.42 -26.43
N GLU A 318 -21.35 5.33 -25.45
CA GLU A 318 -21.41 4.24 -24.47
C GLU A 318 -21.62 2.85 -25.11
N GLU A 319 -22.47 2.76 -26.14
CA GLU A 319 -22.73 1.49 -26.84
C GLU A 319 -21.48 1.02 -27.57
N ALA A 320 -20.79 1.94 -28.25
CA ALA A 320 -19.54 1.65 -28.93
C ALA A 320 -18.43 1.23 -27.95
N LEU A 321 -18.34 1.87 -26.78
CA LEU A 321 -17.41 1.46 -25.71
C LEU A 321 -17.71 0.05 -25.21
N VAL A 322 -18.97 -0.28 -24.93
CA VAL A 322 -19.38 -1.62 -24.49
C VAL A 322 -19.03 -2.69 -25.54
N GLN A 323 -19.23 -2.40 -26.82
CA GLN A 323 -18.83 -3.29 -27.91
C GLN A 323 -17.30 -3.48 -27.98
N ALA A 324 -16.52 -2.40 -27.81
CA ALA A 324 -15.07 -2.46 -27.80
C ALA A 324 -14.52 -3.27 -26.62
N LEU A 325 -15.07 -3.08 -25.42
CA LEU A 325 -14.71 -3.83 -24.21
C LEU A 325 -15.08 -5.32 -24.32
N ASN A 326 -16.23 -5.64 -24.93
CA ASN A 326 -16.61 -7.01 -25.23
C ASN A 326 -15.61 -7.69 -26.19
N LYS A 327 -15.22 -6.99 -27.27
CA LYS A 327 -14.23 -7.48 -28.23
C LYS A 327 -12.86 -7.71 -27.56
N ALA A 328 -12.49 -6.84 -26.62
CA ALA A 328 -11.28 -6.96 -25.82
C ALA A 328 -11.38 -7.99 -24.68
N ARG A 329 -12.55 -8.60 -24.45
CA ARG A 329 -12.86 -9.51 -23.32
C ARG A 329 -12.62 -8.89 -21.94
N MET A 330 -12.84 -7.58 -21.83
CA MET A 330 -12.61 -6.81 -20.60
C MET A 330 -13.91 -6.33 -19.94
N LEU A 331 -15.07 -6.53 -20.58
CA LEU A 331 -16.34 -5.99 -20.08
C LEU A 331 -16.64 -6.41 -18.63
N GLN A 332 -16.43 -7.68 -18.27
CA GLN A 332 -16.70 -8.13 -16.90
C GLN A 332 -15.82 -7.45 -15.87
N PHE A 333 -14.53 -7.27 -16.19
CA PHE A 333 -13.59 -6.56 -15.33
C PHE A 333 -13.95 -5.07 -15.23
N PHE A 334 -14.29 -4.45 -16.35
CA PHE A 334 -14.74 -3.05 -16.40
C PHE A 334 -15.92 -2.80 -15.46
N ARG A 335 -16.94 -3.67 -15.49
CA ARG A 335 -18.11 -3.59 -14.58
C ARG A 335 -17.73 -3.65 -13.10
N GLN A 336 -16.69 -4.39 -12.76
CA GLN A 336 -16.18 -4.44 -11.39
C GLN A 336 -15.43 -3.14 -11.05
N ALA A 337 -14.62 -2.62 -11.98
CA ALA A 337 -13.94 -1.33 -11.82
C ALA A 337 -14.92 -0.16 -11.66
N GLU A 338 -16.03 -0.16 -12.40
CA GLU A 338 -17.14 0.79 -12.22
C GLU A 338 -17.73 0.70 -10.80
N GLY A 339 -17.92 -0.50 -10.27
CA GLY A 339 -18.32 -0.71 -8.89
C GLY A 339 -17.32 -0.11 -7.89
N VAL A 340 -16.01 -0.24 -8.13
CA VAL A 340 -14.99 0.40 -7.28
C VAL A 340 -15.07 1.92 -7.38
N MET A 341 -15.17 2.49 -8.59
CA MET A 341 -15.28 3.94 -8.82
C MET A 341 -16.56 4.52 -8.21
N HIS A 342 -17.68 3.79 -8.28
CA HIS A 342 -18.93 4.19 -7.66
C HIS A 342 -18.77 4.34 -6.14
N ASN A 343 -18.19 3.32 -5.50
CA ASN A 343 -18.08 3.31 -4.04
C ASN A 343 -17.04 4.32 -3.53
N LEU A 344 -15.88 4.37 -4.18
CA LEU A 344 -14.72 5.16 -3.73
C LEU A 344 -14.70 6.59 -4.26
N LEU A 345 -15.03 6.80 -5.55
CA LEU A 345 -14.97 8.10 -6.24
C LEU A 345 -16.36 8.67 -6.57
N LYS A 346 -17.43 8.04 -6.06
CA LYS A 346 -18.83 8.47 -6.26
C LYS A 346 -19.21 8.67 -7.73
N LEU A 347 -18.72 7.79 -8.62
CA LEU A 347 -19.16 7.77 -10.02
C LEU A 347 -20.70 7.63 -10.06
N PRO A 348 -21.45 8.55 -10.69
CA PRO A 348 -22.90 8.46 -10.77
C PRO A 348 -23.35 7.36 -11.74
N GLU A 349 -24.52 6.76 -11.49
CA GLU A 349 -25.07 5.71 -12.35
C GLU A 349 -25.30 6.16 -13.79
N GLY A 350 -25.60 7.45 -14.01
CA GLY A 350 -25.79 8.02 -15.35
C GLY A 350 -24.50 8.19 -16.18
N PHE A 351 -23.34 7.86 -15.61
CA PHE A 351 -22.04 7.83 -16.28
C PHE A 351 -21.42 6.43 -16.24
N MET A 352 -22.24 5.40 -16.02
CA MET A 352 -21.86 4.00 -16.10
C MET A 352 -22.48 3.38 -17.35
N PRO A 353 -21.70 3.17 -18.41
CA PRO A 353 -22.15 2.57 -19.67
C PRO A 353 -22.85 1.22 -19.51
N ILE A 354 -22.62 0.54 -18.39
CA ILE A 354 -23.23 -0.75 -18.07
C ILE A 354 -23.43 -0.87 -16.55
N LEU A 355 -24.44 -1.65 -16.14
CA LEU A 355 -24.71 -1.89 -14.73
C LEU A 355 -23.46 -2.44 -14.01
N PRO A 356 -22.97 -1.75 -12.95
CA PRO A 356 -21.78 -2.18 -12.24
C PRO A 356 -22.02 -3.52 -11.54
N LEU A 357 -20.93 -4.25 -11.32
CA LEU A 357 -20.96 -5.42 -10.45
C LEU A 357 -20.51 -5.00 -9.05
N ASN A 358 -21.29 -5.40 -8.04
CA ASN A 358 -20.96 -5.27 -6.62
C ASN A 358 -20.88 -6.67 -5.99
N ASP A 359 -20.04 -7.52 -6.57
CA ASP A 359 -19.84 -8.90 -6.10
C ASP A 359 -18.61 -8.99 -5.17
N LYS A 360 -18.30 -10.20 -4.69
CA LYS A 360 -17.09 -10.43 -3.88
C LYS A 360 -15.80 -10.10 -4.63
N HIS A 361 -15.81 -10.15 -5.97
CA HIS A 361 -14.65 -9.78 -6.77
C HIS A 361 -14.47 -8.26 -6.82
N THR A 362 -15.54 -7.47 -6.79
CA THR A 362 -15.46 -6.01 -6.63
C THR A 362 -14.79 -5.65 -5.31
N THR A 363 -15.16 -6.28 -4.19
CA THR A 363 -14.46 -6.06 -2.90
C THR A 363 -12.99 -6.46 -2.97
N HIS A 364 -12.68 -7.61 -3.59
CA HIS A 364 -11.30 -8.05 -3.77
C HIS A 364 -10.50 -7.08 -4.65
N LEU A 365 -11.13 -6.54 -5.69
CA LEU A 365 -10.56 -5.56 -6.59
C LEU A 365 -10.27 -4.24 -5.86
N THR A 366 -11.20 -3.75 -5.04
CA THR A 366 -10.98 -2.59 -4.16
C THR A 366 -9.73 -2.82 -3.32
N HIS A 367 -9.64 -3.93 -2.59
CA HIS A 367 -8.47 -4.21 -1.75
C HIS A 367 -7.17 -4.30 -2.53
N LYS A 368 -7.18 -4.86 -3.75
CA LYS A 368 -5.98 -4.91 -4.60
C LYS A 368 -5.54 -3.54 -5.11
N ILE A 369 -6.48 -2.70 -5.51
CA ILE A 369 -6.18 -1.35 -6.01
C ILE A 369 -5.73 -0.46 -4.85
N THR A 370 -6.48 -0.46 -3.75
CA THR A 370 -6.26 0.48 -2.65
C THR A 370 -5.23 -0.01 -1.65
N LYS A 371 -4.96 -1.31 -1.59
CA LYS A 371 -4.06 -1.96 -0.61
C LYS A 371 -4.52 -1.75 0.84
N VAL A 372 -5.78 -1.34 1.05
CA VAL A 372 -6.40 -1.17 2.37
C VAL A 372 -7.37 -2.33 2.59
N PHE A 373 -7.23 -3.04 3.71
CA PHE A 373 -7.95 -4.29 3.99
C PHE A 373 -8.82 -4.23 5.27
N LYS A 374 -8.98 -3.06 5.91
CA LYS A 374 -9.54 -2.93 7.26
C LYS A 374 -11.02 -2.59 7.34
#